data_AF-A0A1C5X7H3-F1
#
_entry.id   AF-A0A1C5X7H3-F1
#
_cell.length_a   1.000
_cell.length_b   1.000
_cell.length_c   1.000
_cell.angle_alpha   90.00
_cell.angle_beta   90.00
_cell.angle_gamma   90.00
#
_symmetry.space_group_name_H-M   'P 1'
#
loop_
_entity.id
_entity.type
_entity.pdbx_description
1 polymer ?
#
loop_
_entity_poly.entity_id
_entity_poly.type
_entity_poly.pdbx_seq_one_letter_code
_entity_poly.pdbx_strand_id
1 'polypeptide(L)' 'MKLIKYPDEIEKLMKVYEPYVNHIHDGKIENVPEEVSEAFEKVKAWAWEQEQ' A
#
# COMPACT_ATOMS: atom_id res chain seq x y z
N MET A 1 20.31 14.05 3.22
CA MET A 1 19.23 13.21 2.66
C MET A 1 18.51 12.54 3.83
N LYS A 2 17.34 13.06 4.23
CA LYS A 2 16.48 12.32 5.18
C LYS A 2 15.90 11.17 4.37
N LEU A 3 16.42 9.97 4.58
CA LEU A 3 15.69 8.75 4.23
C LEU A 3 14.42 8.81 5.07
N ILE A 4 13.30 9.21 4.48
CA ILE A 4 11.98 8.94 5.04
C ILE A 4 11.90 7.43 5.04
N LYS A 5 12.36 6.80 6.13
CA LYS A 5 12.24 5.36 6.29
C LYS A 5 10.75 5.13 6.46
N TYR A 6 10.13 4.54 5.44
CA TYR A 6 8.81 3.97 5.60
C TYR A 6 8.84 3.06 6.84
N PRO A 7 7.81 3.11 7.70
CA PRO A 7 7.68 2.15 8.77
C PRO A 7 7.81 0.74 8.20
N ASP A 8 8.48 -0.16 8.93
CA ASP A 8 8.68 -1.55 8.54
C ASP A 8 7.34 -2.25 8.19
N GLU A 9 6.26 -1.79 8.81
CA GLU A 9 4.89 -2.21 8.55
C GLU A 9 4.41 -1.77 7.16
N ILE A 10 4.60 -0.50 6.77
CA ILE A 10 4.23 -0.01 5.43
C ILE A 10 5.05 -0.72 4.36
N GLU A 11 6.35 -0.91 4.56
CA GLU A 11 7.19 -1.63 3.60
C GLU A 11 6.75 -3.10 3.41
N LYS A 12 6.28 -3.76 4.48
CA LYS A 12 5.67 -5.09 4.39
C LYS A 12 4.35 -5.07 3.64
N LEU A 13 3.46 -4.13 3.94
CA LEU A 13 2.17 -3.99 3.25
C LEU A 13 2.37 -3.68 1.76
N MET A 14 3.38 -2.86 1.41
CA MET A 14 3.77 -2.62 0.02
C MET A 14 4.19 -3.91 -0.69
N LYS A 15 5.02 -4.75 -0.05
CA LYS A 15 5.42 -6.06 -0.61
C LYS A 15 4.24 -7.03 -0.77
N VAL A 16 3.21 -6.92 0.07
CA VAL A 16 2.00 -7.76 -0.02
C VAL A 16 1.20 -7.47 -1.29
N TYR A 17 1.02 -6.19 -1.63
CA TYR A 17 0.30 -5.81 -2.86
C TYR A 17 1.20 -5.61 -4.09
N GLU A 18 2.53 -5.61 -3.95
CA GLU A 18 3.50 -5.55 -5.05
C GLU A 18 3.27 -6.61 -6.16
N PRO A 19 2.98 -7.89 -5.88
CA PRO A 19 2.66 -8.82 -6.97
C PRO A 19 1.32 -8.50 -7.65
N TYR A 20 0.48 -7.69 -7.00
CA TYR A 20 -0.85 -7.33 -7.44
C TYR A 20 -0.96 -5.87 -7.94
N VAL A 21 0.15 -5.16 -8.19
CA VAL A 21 0.08 -3.81 -8.79
C VAL A 21 -0.63 -3.82 -10.15
N ASN A 22 -0.52 -4.92 -10.90
CA ASN A 22 -1.22 -5.09 -12.17
C ASN A 22 -2.75 -5.21 -12.01
N HIS A 23 -3.23 -5.48 -10.79
CA HIS A 23 -4.64 -5.52 -10.42
C HIS A 23 -5.13 -4.18 -9.86
N ILE A 24 -4.25 -3.18 -9.76
CA ILE A 24 -4.63 -1.84 -9.33
C ILE A 24 -5.19 -1.08 -10.53
N HIS A 25 -6.49 -0.82 -10.49
CA HIS A 25 -7.20 -0.01 -11.47
C HIS A 25 -7.86 1.18 -10.77
N ASP A 26 -7.64 2.38 -11.29
CA ASP A 26 -8.26 3.61 -10.77
C ASP A 26 -8.00 3.87 -9.26
N GLY A 27 -6.81 3.50 -8.78
CA GLY A 27 -6.45 3.68 -7.36
C GLY A 27 -7.22 2.80 -6.39
N LYS A 28 -7.76 1.67 -6.91
CA LYS A 28 -8.34 0.55 -6.16
C LYS A 28 -7.71 -0.75 -6.65
N ILE A 29 -7.58 -1.70 -5.75
CA ILE A 29 -7.08 -3.03 -6.08
C ILE A 29 -8.27 -3.97 -6.19
N GLU A 30 -8.45 -4.59 -7.36
CA GLU A 30 -9.61 -5.43 -7.65
C GLU A 30 -9.16 -6.85 -7.99
N ASN A 31 -9.99 -7.86 -7.69
CA ASN A 31 -9.67 -9.27 -7.97
C ASN A 31 -8.44 -9.79 -7.18
N VAL A 32 -8.30 -9.36 -5.93
CA VAL A 32 -7.22 -9.78 -5.02
C VAL A 32 -7.78 -10.35 -3.71
N PRO A 33 -6.97 -11.12 -2.95
CA PRO A 33 -7.36 -11.54 -1.61
C PRO A 33 -7.66 -10.34 -0.70
N GLU A 34 -8.56 -10.54 0.26
CA GLU A 34 -8.94 -9.51 1.25
C GLU A 34 -7.72 -8.93 1.98
N GLU A 35 -6.74 -9.77 2.32
CA GLU A 35 -5.47 -9.35 2.94
C GLU A 35 -4.70 -8.32 2.10
N VAL A 36 -4.72 -8.48 0.77
CA VAL A 36 -4.04 -7.57 -0.16
C VAL A 36 -4.82 -6.27 -0.33
N SER A 37 -6.15 -6.36 -0.40
CA SER A 37 -7.03 -5.19 -0.43
C SER A 37 -6.87 -4.33 0.83
N GLU A 38 -6.86 -4.96 2.00
CA GLU A 38 -6.67 -4.28 3.28
C GLU A 38 -5.26 -3.67 3.38
N ALA A 39 -4.22 -4.38 2.92
CA ALA A 39 -2.86 -3.86 2.90
C ALA A 39 -2.73 -2.62 2.02
N PHE A 40 -3.33 -2.63 0.83
CA PHE A 40 -3.33 -1.48 -0.07
C PHE A 40 -4.07 -0.28 0.54
N GLU A 41 -5.23 -0.51 1.17
CA GLU A 41 -6.00 0.54 1.84
C GLU A 41 -5.24 1.17 3.02
N LYS A 42 -4.56 0.35 3.85
CA LYS A 42 -3.71 0.83 4.95
C LYS A 42 -2.56 1.70 4.47
N VAL A 43 -1.87 1.29 3.39
CA VAL A 43 -0.78 2.10 2.81
C VAL A 43 -1.32 3.39 2.21
N LYS A 44 -2.48 3.35 1.56
CA LYS A 44 -3.15 4.55 1.02
C LYS A 44 -3.55 5.53 2.13
N ALA A 45 -4.11 5.04 3.23
CA ALA A 45 -4.45 5.85 4.39
C ALA A 45 -3.20 6.49 5.02
N TRP A 46 -2.13 5.71 5.20
CA TRP A 46 -0.86 6.22 5.70
C TRP A 46 -0.24 7.29 4.78
N ALA A 47 -0.26 7.07 3.46
CA ALA A 47 0.23 8.04 2.49
C ALA A 47 -0.56 9.36 2.55
N TRP A 48 -1.88 9.27 2.72
CA TRP A 48 -2.74 10.45 2.91
C TRP A 48 -2.41 11.21 4.22
N GLU A 49 -2.13 10.50 5.31
CA GLU A 49 -1.71 11.11 6.58
C GLU A 49 -0.33 11.78 6.53
N GLN A 50 0.58 11.31 5.65
CA GLN A 50 1.90 11.93 5.46
C GLN A 50 1.88 13.16 4.54
N GLU A 51 0.86 13.27 3.67
CA GLU A 51 0.67 14.42 2.78
C GLU A 51 -0.09 15.58 3.46
N GLN A 52 -0.62 15.37 4.66
CA GLN A 52 -1.20 16.40 5.55
C GLN A 52 -0.13 17.06 6.44
#